data_AF-A0A7E4W959-F1
#
_entry.id   AF-A0A7E4W959-F1
#
_cell.length_a   1.000
_cell.length_b   1.000
_cell.length_c   1.000
_cell.angle_alpha   90.00
_cell.angle_beta   90.00
_cell.angle_gamma   90.00
#
_symmetry.space_group_name_H-M   'P 1'
#
loop_
_entity.id
_entity.type
_entity.pdbx_description
1 polymer ?
#
loop_
_entity_poly.entity_id
_entity_poly.type
_entity_poly.pdbx_seq_one_letter_code
_entity_poly.pdbx_strand_id
1 'polypeptide(L)'
;MMMLSVVDVISIPVVGIATGFFGTQGYVYCSAPTLMYYLGCIIALTWIFHSCIALLLAINRCLSVHHANLTARLFDGNKPYYWAIPAFLYGMYFAIYTRVPFFTGIGFSWFFDPHFGYLKTLDTRYYSYQHAYHNMTICFGTIFVYTMFFIVMCRNWNRTGRQQTDTQKSVFLQVFLISLCTCGATATYVVMNFEFAPAILTVVSSFTYFGIHGVPPLIYLLLNDTIRKRIHRIIRKGDSKTTAVPPTV
;
A
#
# COMPACT_ATOMS: atom_id res chain seq x y z
N MET A 1 6.51 6.27 6.19
CA MET A 1 5.29 7.06 6.48
C MET A 1 5.09 8.14 5.45
N MET A 2 5.85 9.25 5.45
CA MET A 2 5.65 10.34 4.47
C MET A 2 5.63 9.86 3.02
N MET A 3 6.58 9.01 2.62
CA MET A 3 6.61 8.44 1.27
C MET A 3 5.39 7.58 0.96
N LEU A 4 4.96 6.74 1.90
CA LEU A 4 3.74 5.95 1.72
C LEU A 4 2.55 6.87 1.49
N SER A 5 2.41 7.94 2.29
CA SER A 5 1.33 8.91 2.11
C SER A 5 1.35 9.59 0.73
N VAL A 6 2.52 9.90 0.18
CA VAL A 6 2.63 10.45 -1.18
C VAL A 6 2.15 9.43 -2.21
N VAL A 7 2.54 8.17 -2.06
CA VAL A 7 2.12 7.08 -2.96
C VAL A 7 0.61 6.83 -2.85
N ASP A 8 0.06 6.86 -1.63
CA ASP A 8 -1.36 6.66 -1.38
C ASP A 8 -2.21 7.77 -2.04
N VAL A 9 -1.74 9.03 -1.98
CA VAL A 9 -2.39 10.16 -2.68
C VAL A 9 -2.42 9.97 -4.19
N ILE A 10 -1.39 9.34 -4.77
CA ILE A 10 -1.31 9.06 -6.20
C ILE A 10 -2.17 7.83 -6.56
N SER A 11 -2.21 6.81 -5.72
CA SER A 11 -2.91 5.55 -6.01
C SER A 11 -4.43 5.69 -5.86
N ILE A 12 -4.92 6.38 -4.82
CA ILE A 12 -6.35 6.48 -4.47
C ILE A 12 -7.25 6.94 -5.64
N PRO A 13 -6.90 7.98 -6.43
CA PRO A 13 -7.70 8.38 -7.58
C PRO A 13 -7.91 7.25 -8.59
N VAL A 14 -6.90 6.40 -8.76
CA VAL A 14 -6.97 5.28 -9.69
C VAL A 14 -7.72 4.11 -9.07
N VAL A 15 -7.26 3.64 -7.90
CA VAL A 15 -7.77 2.42 -7.28
C VAL A 15 -9.17 2.59 -6.68
N GLY A 16 -9.54 3.81 -6.30
CA GLY A 16 -10.84 4.16 -5.76
C GLY A 16 -11.76 4.78 -6.81
N ILE A 17 -11.46 6.01 -7.25
CA ILE A 17 -12.38 6.81 -8.07
C ILE A 17 -12.52 6.21 -9.47
N ALA A 18 -11.41 5.96 -10.17
CA ALA A 18 -11.46 5.41 -11.53
C ALA A 18 -12.04 3.98 -11.54
N THR A 19 -11.59 3.10 -10.64
CA THR A 19 -12.17 1.75 -10.46
C THR A 19 -13.68 1.81 -10.22
N GLY A 20 -14.14 2.67 -9.32
CA GLY A 20 -15.57 2.83 -9.02
C GLY A 20 -16.36 3.34 -10.22
N PHE A 21 -15.87 4.37 -10.90
CA PHE A 21 -16.49 4.91 -12.11
C PHE A 21 -16.60 3.84 -13.21
N PHE A 22 -15.48 3.17 -13.54
CA PHE A 22 -15.46 2.09 -14.52
C PHE A 22 -16.39 0.94 -14.16
N GLY A 23 -16.47 0.61 -12.86
CA GLY A 23 -17.39 -0.39 -12.35
C GLY A 23 -18.86 -0.02 -12.57
N THR A 24 -19.27 1.22 -12.29
CA THR A 24 -20.67 1.65 -12.51
C THR A 24 -21.08 1.64 -13.98
N GLN A 25 -20.12 1.87 -14.88
CA GLN A 25 -20.36 1.90 -16.32
C GLN A 25 -20.15 0.54 -17.00
N GLY A 26 -19.71 -0.48 -16.27
CA GLY A 26 -19.39 -1.80 -16.84
C GLY A 26 -18.23 -1.77 -17.84
N TYR A 27 -17.23 -0.91 -17.63
CA TYR A 27 -16.11 -0.76 -18.54
C TYR A 27 -15.26 -2.02 -18.62
N VAL A 28 -14.73 -2.26 -19.82
CA VAL A 28 -13.75 -3.30 -20.13
C VAL A 28 -12.57 -2.70 -20.87
N TYR A 29 -11.52 -3.50 -21.09
CA TYR A 29 -10.32 -3.05 -21.81
C TYR A 29 -10.64 -2.27 -23.11
N CYS A 30 -11.56 -2.79 -23.94
CA CYS A 30 -11.92 -2.17 -25.22
C CYS A 30 -12.70 -0.85 -25.09
N SER A 31 -13.25 -0.51 -23.92
CA SER A 31 -14.01 0.73 -23.71
C SER A 31 -13.11 1.98 -23.74
N ALA A 32 -11.90 1.88 -23.18
CA ALA A 32 -10.96 3.00 -23.09
C ALA A 32 -9.50 2.51 -22.98
N PRO A 33 -8.95 1.84 -24.02
CA PRO A 33 -7.69 1.08 -23.91
C PRO A 33 -6.48 1.96 -23.55
N THR A 34 -6.36 3.15 -24.16
CA THR A 34 -5.26 4.08 -23.87
C THR A 34 -5.30 4.59 -22.44
N LEU A 35 -6.49 4.97 -21.96
CA LEU A 35 -6.67 5.42 -20.57
C LEU A 35 -6.34 4.29 -19.59
N MET A 36 -6.86 3.09 -19.84
CA MET A 36 -6.62 1.92 -18.98
C MET A 36 -5.14 1.54 -18.93
N TYR A 37 -4.42 1.65 -20.04
CA TYR A 37 -2.98 1.40 -20.07
C TYR A 37 -2.21 2.34 -19.13
N TYR A 38 -2.44 3.66 -19.23
CA TYR A 38 -1.76 4.62 -18.35
C TYR A 38 -2.15 4.45 -16.88
N LEU A 39 -3.42 4.17 -16.59
CA LEU A 39 -3.86 3.87 -15.22
C LEU A 39 -3.24 2.57 -14.69
N GLY A 40 -3.11 1.55 -15.55
CA GLY A 40 -2.40 0.30 -15.24
C GLY A 40 -0.92 0.53 -14.91
N CYS A 41 -0.23 1.40 -15.66
CA CYS A 41 1.15 1.80 -15.34
C CYS A 41 1.24 2.47 -13.96
N ILE A 42 0.30 3.36 -13.62
CA ILE A 42 0.26 4.02 -12.31
C ILE A 42 0.02 2.98 -11.21
N ILE A 43 -0.91 2.05 -11.40
CA ILE A 43 -1.16 0.95 -10.45
C ILE A 43 0.10 0.11 -10.24
N ALA A 44 0.76 -0.30 -11.32
CA ALA A 44 1.98 -1.10 -11.23
C ALA A 44 3.08 -0.36 -10.48
N LEU A 45 3.38 0.89 -10.86
CA LEU A 45 4.37 1.72 -10.17
C LEU A 45 4.06 1.85 -8.68
N THR A 46 2.83 2.30 -8.36
CA THR A 46 2.45 2.64 -7.00
C THR A 46 2.38 1.42 -6.10
N TRP A 47 1.88 0.28 -6.60
CA TRP A 47 1.83 -0.97 -5.85
C TRP A 47 3.21 -1.51 -5.50
N ILE A 48 4.08 -1.64 -6.50
CA ILE A 48 5.43 -2.18 -6.32
C ILE A 48 6.22 -1.30 -5.36
N PHE A 49 6.17 0.01 -5.56
CA PHE A 49 6.86 0.96 -4.69
C PHE A 49 6.28 0.96 -3.26
N HIS A 50 4.94 1.04 -3.11
CA HIS A 50 4.28 1.03 -1.81
C HIS A 50 4.63 -0.21 -1.00
N SER A 51 4.50 -1.40 -1.61
CA SER A 51 4.73 -2.68 -0.93
C SER A 51 6.19 -2.85 -0.48
N CYS A 52 7.16 -2.43 -1.29
CA CYS A 52 8.58 -2.40 -0.87
C CYS A 52 8.82 -1.48 0.32
N ILE A 53 8.28 -0.25 0.30
CA ILE A 53 8.44 0.70 1.40
C ILE A 53 7.72 0.22 2.66
N ALA A 54 6.55 -0.42 2.51
CA ALA A 54 5.81 -0.99 3.63
C ALA A 54 6.61 -2.11 4.31
N LEU A 55 7.25 -3.00 3.54
CA LEU A 55 8.11 -4.06 4.09
C LEU A 55 9.34 -3.48 4.80
N LEU A 56 10.02 -2.49 4.20
CA LEU A 56 11.15 -1.79 4.83
C LEU A 56 10.72 -1.12 6.14
N LEU A 57 9.54 -0.54 6.16
CA LEU A 57 8.97 0.06 7.36
C LEU A 57 8.66 -0.98 8.44
N ALA A 58 8.12 -2.15 8.08
CA ALA A 58 7.90 -3.25 9.01
C ALA A 58 9.23 -3.70 9.64
N ILE A 59 10.29 -3.88 8.83
CA ILE A 59 11.65 -4.20 9.30
C ILE A 59 12.14 -3.13 10.28
N ASN A 60 12.04 -1.85 9.92
CA ASN A 60 12.43 -0.74 10.80
C ASN A 60 11.68 -0.77 12.14
N ARG A 61 10.38 -1.07 12.13
CA ARG A 61 9.57 -1.14 13.36
C ARG A 61 9.97 -2.32 14.23
N CYS A 62 10.16 -3.50 13.66
CA CYS A 62 10.63 -4.68 14.39
C CYS A 62 12.04 -4.49 14.97
N LEU A 63 12.97 -3.92 14.21
CA LEU A 63 14.33 -3.65 14.67
C LEU A 63 14.37 -2.60 15.77
N SER A 64 13.50 -1.58 15.73
CA SER A 64 13.49 -0.50 16.73
C SER A 64 13.21 -0.98 18.15
N VAL A 65 12.54 -2.14 18.31
CA VAL A 65 12.20 -2.72 19.61
C VAL A 65 13.40 -3.39 20.28
N HIS A 66 14.22 -4.12 19.52
CA HIS A 66 15.30 -4.95 20.07
C HIS A 66 16.71 -4.45 19.75
N HIS A 67 16.91 -3.79 18.61
CA HIS A 67 18.21 -3.39 18.09
C HIS A 67 18.19 -1.91 17.68
N ALA A 68 18.03 -1.01 18.66
CA ALA A 68 18.03 0.43 18.44
C ALA A 68 19.30 0.92 17.71
N ASN A 69 20.47 0.35 18.03
CA ASN A 69 21.75 0.71 17.37
C ASN A 69 21.75 0.34 15.88
N LEU A 70 21.21 -0.83 15.52
CA LEU A 70 21.11 -1.25 14.12
C LEU A 70 20.07 -0.41 13.37
N THR A 71 18.95 -0.10 14.03
CA THR A 71 17.92 0.79 13.48
C THR A 71 18.50 2.15 13.17
N ALA A 72 19.28 2.74 14.09
CA ALA A 72 19.95 4.02 13.88
C ALA A 72 20.96 3.98 12.72
N ARG A 73 21.72 2.89 12.62
CA ARG A 73 22.67 2.70 11.51
C ARG A 73 21.98 2.62 10.16
N LEU A 74 20.83 1.98 10.05
CA LEU A 74 20.14 1.74 8.78
C LEU A 74 19.12 2.82 8.40
N PHE A 75 18.45 3.44 9.38
CA PHE A 75 17.24 4.23 9.15
C PHE A 75 17.24 5.64 9.80
N ASP A 76 18.28 6.05 10.52
CA ASP A 76 18.32 7.43 11.06
C ASP A 76 18.66 8.48 10.00
N GLY A 77 18.18 9.70 10.24
CA GLY A 77 18.40 10.86 9.39
C GLY A 77 17.79 10.68 8.00
N ASN A 78 18.60 10.89 6.96
CA ASN A 78 18.14 10.86 5.57
C ASN A 78 18.24 9.46 4.93
N LYS A 79 18.70 8.44 5.65
CA LYS A 79 18.91 7.08 5.09
C LYS A 79 17.65 6.39 4.56
N PRO A 80 16.45 6.55 5.18
CA PRO A 80 15.22 5.99 4.62
C PRO A 80 14.92 6.52 3.21
N TYR A 81 15.37 7.73 2.87
CA TYR A 81 15.23 8.28 1.52
C TYR A 81 16.10 7.55 0.51
N TYR A 82 17.32 7.17 0.90
CA TYR A 82 18.19 6.35 0.04
C TYR A 82 17.62 4.95 -0.18
N TRP A 83 16.98 4.34 0.82
CA TRP A 83 16.27 3.07 0.65
C TRP A 83 15.07 3.15 -0.30
N ALA A 84 14.48 4.34 -0.46
CA ALA A 84 13.33 4.52 -1.33
C ALA A 84 13.69 4.61 -2.82
N ILE A 85 14.90 5.07 -3.14
CA ILE A 85 15.38 5.17 -4.53
C ILE A 85 15.33 3.81 -5.25
N PRO A 86 15.94 2.72 -4.75
CA PRO A 86 15.87 1.43 -5.44
C PRO A 86 14.44 0.88 -5.51
N ALA A 87 13.62 1.09 -4.47
CA ALA A 87 12.21 0.68 -4.50
C ALA A 87 11.41 1.43 -5.58
N PHE A 88 11.66 2.73 -5.76
CA PHE A 88 11.02 3.53 -6.79
C PHE A 88 11.47 3.12 -8.19
N LEU A 89 12.79 2.92 -8.41
CA LEU A 89 13.33 2.45 -9.68
C LEU A 89 12.78 1.06 -10.04
N TYR A 90 12.61 0.20 -9.06
CA TYR A 90 11.98 -1.11 -9.24
C TYR A 90 10.50 -1.00 -9.64
N GLY A 91 9.74 -0.09 -9.02
CA GLY A 91 8.37 0.20 -9.47
C GLY A 91 8.31 0.78 -10.89
N MET A 92 9.25 1.67 -11.26
CA MET A 92 9.36 2.22 -12.62
C MET A 92 9.67 1.13 -13.64
N TYR A 93 10.52 0.15 -13.27
CA TYR A 93 10.78 -1.01 -14.10
C TYR A 93 9.48 -1.78 -14.40
N PHE A 94 8.62 -1.98 -13.41
CA PHE A 94 7.33 -2.63 -13.62
C PHE A 94 6.40 -1.82 -14.52
N ALA A 95 6.32 -0.50 -14.32
CA ALA A 95 5.44 0.36 -15.09
C ALA A 95 5.81 0.47 -16.59
N ILE A 96 7.11 0.36 -16.91
CA ILE A 96 7.63 0.55 -18.29
C ILE A 96 7.89 -0.78 -19.00
N TYR A 97 8.48 -1.76 -18.30
CA TYR A 97 9.04 -2.96 -18.92
C TYR A 97 8.26 -4.25 -18.63
N THR A 98 7.20 -4.18 -17.82
CA THR A 98 6.38 -5.36 -17.51
C THR A 98 4.94 -5.18 -17.98
N ARG A 99 4.19 -6.27 -17.95
CA ARG A 99 2.75 -6.24 -18.23
C ARG A 99 2.05 -5.45 -17.13
N VAL A 100 1.18 -4.54 -17.53
CA VAL A 100 0.35 -3.74 -16.61
C VAL A 100 -1.05 -4.34 -16.51
N PRO A 101 -1.74 -4.17 -15.38
CA PRO A 101 -3.10 -4.67 -15.23
C PRO A 101 -4.11 -3.72 -15.88
N PHE A 102 -5.22 -4.27 -16.37
CA PHE A 102 -6.33 -3.57 -16.98
C PHE A 102 -7.62 -3.83 -16.21
N PHE A 103 -8.47 -2.81 -16.12
CA PHE A 103 -9.75 -2.95 -15.44
C PHE A 103 -10.75 -3.78 -16.26
N THR A 104 -11.51 -4.64 -15.57
CA THR A 104 -12.69 -5.31 -16.13
C THR A 104 -13.86 -5.23 -15.15
N GLY A 105 -15.00 -4.75 -15.65
CA GLY A 105 -16.24 -4.69 -14.89
C GLY A 105 -16.77 -6.05 -14.47
N ILE A 106 -16.43 -7.13 -15.20
CA ILE A 106 -16.87 -8.50 -14.85
C ILE A 106 -16.31 -8.93 -13.48
N GLY A 107 -15.02 -8.69 -13.26
CA GLY A 107 -14.35 -9.03 -12.01
C GLY A 107 -14.35 -7.92 -10.97
N PHE A 108 -14.81 -6.71 -11.34
CA PHE A 108 -14.70 -5.47 -10.57
C PHE A 108 -13.28 -5.27 -10.03
N SER A 109 -12.28 -5.52 -10.88
CA SER A 109 -10.87 -5.46 -10.49
C SER A 109 -9.95 -5.25 -11.70
N TRP A 110 -8.67 -5.18 -11.43
CA TRP A 110 -7.60 -4.98 -12.40
C TRP A 110 -6.85 -6.31 -12.61
N PHE A 111 -6.80 -6.80 -13.85
CA PHE A 111 -6.22 -8.09 -14.20
C PHE A 111 -5.20 -7.94 -15.33
N PHE A 112 -4.22 -8.85 -15.41
CA PHE A 112 -3.27 -8.83 -16.52
C PHE A 112 -3.84 -9.39 -17.83
N ASP A 113 -4.83 -10.29 -17.75
CA ASP A 113 -5.58 -10.74 -18.92
C ASP A 113 -6.71 -9.75 -19.25
N PRO A 114 -6.65 -9.02 -20.38
CA PRO A 114 -7.72 -8.11 -20.77
C PRO A 114 -9.03 -8.83 -21.13
N HIS A 115 -9.00 -10.16 -21.34
CA HIS A 115 -10.17 -10.98 -21.65
C HIS A 115 -10.78 -11.66 -20.42
N PHE A 116 -10.32 -11.31 -19.20
CA PHE A 116 -10.80 -11.92 -17.97
C PHE A 116 -12.34 -11.92 -17.89
N GLY A 117 -12.92 -13.11 -17.72
CA GLY A 117 -14.36 -13.33 -17.61
C GLY A 117 -15.12 -13.43 -18.95
N TYR A 118 -14.50 -13.09 -20.08
CA TYR A 118 -15.12 -13.20 -21.42
C TYR A 118 -14.73 -14.49 -22.14
N LEU A 119 -13.43 -14.77 -22.20
CA LEU A 119 -12.88 -15.94 -22.88
C LEU A 119 -12.01 -16.69 -21.88
N LYS A 120 -12.11 -18.02 -21.86
CA LYS A 120 -11.15 -18.84 -21.12
C LYS A 120 -9.85 -18.85 -21.91
N THR A 121 -9.02 -17.86 -21.68
CA THR A 121 -7.71 -17.75 -22.30
C THR A 121 -6.82 -18.85 -21.72
N LEU A 122 -6.54 -19.89 -22.52
CA LEU A 122 -5.51 -20.90 -22.20
C LEU A 122 -4.10 -20.39 -22.51
N ASP A 123 -3.99 -19.18 -23.06
CA ASP A 123 -2.72 -18.56 -23.42
C ASP A 123 -2.08 -17.92 -22.17
N THR A 124 -0.91 -18.42 -21.80
CA THR A 124 -0.09 -17.88 -20.70
C THR A 124 0.54 -16.53 -21.03
N ARG A 125 0.39 -16.04 -22.27
CA ARG A 125 0.95 -14.77 -22.75
C ARG A 125 0.53 -13.56 -21.94
N TYR A 126 -0.63 -13.59 -21.29
CA TYR A 126 -1.12 -12.48 -20.45
C TYR A 126 -0.66 -12.57 -18.99
N TYR A 127 -0.06 -13.69 -18.57
CA TYR A 127 0.43 -13.81 -17.20
C TYR A 127 1.64 -12.91 -16.94
N SER A 128 1.61 -12.27 -15.77
CA SER A 128 2.72 -11.47 -15.25
C SER A 128 3.41 -12.24 -14.12
N TYR A 129 4.27 -13.19 -14.49
CA TYR A 129 5.05 -13.97 -13.52
C TYR A 129 5.93 -13.06 -12.65
N GLN A 130 6.47 -11.98 -13.21
CA GLN A 130 7.26 -10.99 -12.47
C GLN A 130 6.46 -10.39 -11.32
N HIS A 131 5.19 -10.01 -11.57
CA HIS A 131 4.32 -9.46 -10.53
C HIS A 131 3.90 -10.53 -9.51
N ALA A 132 3.71 -11.78 -9.96
CA ALA A 132 3.44 -12.90 -9.07
C ALA A 132 4.61 -13.14 -8.10
N TYR A 133 5.84 -13.18 -8.62
CA TYR A 133 7.05 -13.33 -7.79
C TYR A 133 7.19 -12.17 -6.81
N HIS A 134 6.97 -10.94 -7.24
CA HIS A 134 6.95 -9.78 -6.35
C HIS A 134 5.94 -9.94 -5.21
N ASN A 135 4.68 -10.27 -5.54
CA ASN A 135 3.64 -10.46 -4.53
C ASN A 135 3.98 -11.59 -3.55
N MET A 136 4.55 -12.71 -4.05
CA MET A 136 5.03 -13.79 -3.19
C MET A 136 6.17 -13.33 -2.28
N THR A 137 7.14 -12.57 -2.80
CA THR A 137 8.22 -11.99 -1.99
C THR A 137 7.68 -11.08 -0.89
N ILE A 138 6.70 -10.22 -1.19
CA ILE A 138 6.09 -9.35 -0.17
C ILE A 138 5.34 -10.18 0.88
N CYS A 139 4.57 -11.17 0.46
CA CYS A 139 3.82 -12.06 1.35
C CYS A 139 4.77 -12.83 2.30
N PHE A 140 5.69 -13.61 1.75
CA PHE A 140 6.63 -14.41 2.54
C PHE A 140 7.61 -13.55 3.33
N GLY A 141 8.09 -12.43 2.76
CA GLY A 141 8.96 -11.48 3.44
C GLY A 141 8.29 -10.86 4.66
N THR A 142 7.01 -10.49 4.55
CA THR A 142 6.23 -9.96 5.68
C THR A 142 6.07 -11.01 6.79
N ILE A 143 5.67 -12.23 6.42
CA ILE A 143 5.54 -13.35 7.36
C ILE A 143 6.88 -13.61 8.06
N PHE A 144 7.97 -13.65 7.32
CA PHE A 144 9.31 -13.87 7.86
C PHE A 144 9.70 -12.80 8.88
N VAL A 145 9.53 -11.52 8.55
CA VAL A 145 9.89 -10.39 9.43
C VAL A 145 9.13 -10.46 10.75
N TYR A 146 7.81 -10.67 10.71
CA TYR A 146 7.00 -10.74 11.93
C TYR A 146 7.21 -12.03 12.73
N THR A 147 7.51 -13.16 12.06
CA THR A 147 7.87 -14.41 12.74
C THR A 147 9.20 -14.26 13.48
N MET A 148 10.22 -13.67 12.83
CA MET A 148 11.50 -13.37 13.48
C MET A 148 11.32 -12.42 14.66
N PHE A 149 10.51 -11.37 14.49
CA PHE A 149 10.16 -10.46 15.58
C PHE A 149 9.53 -11.19 16.77
N PHE A 150 8.55 -12.07 16.52
CA PHE A 150 7.90 -12.86 17.56
C PHE A 150 8.89 -13.76 18.30
N ILE A 151 9.75 -14.49 17.58
CA ILE A 151 10.78 -15.35 18.18
C ILE A 151 11.73 -14.53 19.07
N VAL A 152 12.19 -13.37 18.60
CA VAL A 152 13.08 -12.49 19.37
C VAL A 152 12.39 -11.94 20.60
N MET A 153 11.10 -11.59 20.52
CA MET A 153 10.30 -11.19 21.66
C MET A 153 10.18 -12.30 22.71
N CYS A 154 9.83 -13.52 22.30
CA CYS A 154 9.72 -14.66 23.23
C CYS A 154 11.05 -14.97 23.93
N ARG A 155 12.17 -14.94 23.20
CA ARG A 155 13.50 -15.21 23.78
C ARG A 155 13.96 -14.14 24.77
N ASN A 156 13.51 -12.90 24.60
CA ASN A 156 13.92 -11.77 25.41
C ASN A 156 12.85 -11.30 26.40
N TRP A 157 11.76 -12.06 26.59
CA TRP A 157 10.63 -11.69 27.45
C TRP A 157 11.06 -11.27 28.86
N ASN A 158 12.02 -12.00 29.45
CA ASN A 158 12.55 -11.72 30.78
C ASN A 158 13.69 -10.68 30.80
N ARG A 159 14.17 -10.22 29.64
CA ARG A 159 15.32 -9.30 29.49
C ARG A 159 14.93 -7.90 28.99
N THR A 160 13.68 -7.71 28.57
CA THR A 160 13.19 -6.42 28.07
C THR A 160 12.85 -5.46 29.21
N GLY A 161 13.85 -4.71 29.70
CA GLY A 161 13.66 -3.59 30.63
C GLY A 161 13.27 -2.25 29.96
N ARG A 162 13.20 -2.19 28.62
CA ARG A 162 12.92 -0.95 27.89
C ARG A 162 11.43 -0.81 27.61
N GLN A 163 10.75 0.01 28.40
CA GLN A 163 9.36 0.40 28.11
C GLN A 163 9.29 1.19 26.80
N GLN A 164 8.46 0.72 25.87
CA GLN A 164 8.10 1.45 24.66
C GLN A 164 7.04 2.49 24.99
N THR A 165 7.15 3.67 24.39
CA THR A 165 6.12 4.71 24.50
C THR A 165 4.82 4.25 23.83
N ASP A 166 3.67 4.75 24.29
CA ASP A 166 2.38 4.38 23.70
C ASP A 166 2.25 4.82 22.24
N THR A 167 2.95 5.89 21.86
CA THR A 167 3.07 6.29 20.45
C THR A 167 3.81 5.25 19.63
N GLN A 168 4.91 4.67 20.14
CA GLN A 168 5.64 3.61 19.44
C GLN A 168 4.80 2.34 19.29
N LYS A 169 4.06 1.95 20.34
CA LYS A 169 3.14 0.80 20.31
C LYS A 169 2.02 1.01 19.29
N SER A 170 1.37 2.17 19.31
CA SER A 170 0.31 2.53 18.36
C SER A 170 0.83 2.48 16.92
N VAL A 171 1.96 3.13 16.62
CA VAL A 171 2.55 3.11 15.28
C VAL A 171 2.95 1.69 14.86
N PHE A 172 3.49 0.87 15.76
CA PHE A 172 3.80 -0.53 15.46
C PHE A 172 2.55 -1.33 15.08
N LEU A 173 1.49 -1.22 15.89
CA LEU A 173 0.21 -1.90 15.64
C LEU A 173 -0.37 -1.51 14.27
N GLN A 174 -0.29 -0.23 13.91
CA GLN A 174 -0.73 0.24 12.60
C GLN A 174 0.04 -0.41 11.46
N VAL A 175 1.37 -0.42 11.53
CA VAL A 175 2.21 -1.05 10.51
C VAL A 175 1.93 -2.54 10.41
N PHE A 176 1.72 -3.21 11.54
CA PHE A 176 1.36 -4.62 11.59
C PHE A 176 0.03 -4.91 10.89
N LEU A 177 -1.02 -4.15 11.22
CA LEU A 177 -2.35 -4.34 10.60
C LEU A 177 -2.30 -4.08 9.09
N ILE A 178 -1.62 -3.02 8.66
CA ILE A 178 -1.44 -2.72 7.23
C ILE A 178 -0.68 -3.86 6.55
N SER A 179 0.39 -4.36 7.15
CA SER A 179 1.19 -5.44 6.58
C SER A 179 0.40 -6.75 6.48
N LEU A 180 -0.50 -7.03 7.44
CA LEU A 180 -1.41 -8.17 7.38
C LEU A 180 -2.39 -8.04 6.21
N CYS A 181 -2.99 -6.86 6.02
CA CYS A 181 -3.85 -6.59 4.86
C CYS A 181 -3.07 -6.72 3.54
N THR A 182 -1.85 -6.19 3.45
CA THR A 182 -0.98 -6.32 2.27
C THR A 182 -0.63 -7.77 1.98
N CYS A 183 -0.35 -8.58 3.01
CA CYS A 183 -0.12 -10.01 2.86
C CYS A 183 -1.35 -10.73 2.29
N GLY A 184 -2.55 -10.41 2.79
CA GLY A 184 -3.81 -10.95 2.26
C GLY A 184 -4.09 -10.50 0.82
N ALA A 185 -3.88 -9.22 0.52
CA ALA A 185 -4.07 -8.67 -0.82
C ALA A 185 -3.12 -9.31 -1.84
N THR A 186 -1.83 -9.42 -1.52
CA THR A 186 -0.85 -10.07 -2.41
C THR A 186 -1.18 -11.53 -2.68
N ALA A 187 -1.57 -12.30 -1.66
CA ALA A 187 -1.97 -13.70 -1.81
C ALA A 187 -3.23 -13.86 -2.66
N THR A 188 -4.30 -13.12 -2.35
CA THR A 188 -5.56 -13.16 -3.11
C THR A 188 -5.39 -12.69 -4.55
N TYR A 189 -4.52 -11.70 -4.79
CA TYR A 189 -4.23 -11.20 -6.14
C TYR A 189 -3.48 -12.21 -7.00
N VAL A 190 -2.61 -13.04 -6.42
CA VAL A 190 -2.00 -14.16 -7.17
C VAL A 190 -3.04 -15.21 -7.50
N VAL A 191 -3.90 -15.60 -6.54
CA VAL A 191 -4.97 -16.58 -6.80
C VAL A 191 -5.88 -16.10 -7.93
N MET A 192 -6.35 -14.85 -7.92
CA MET A 192 -7.27 -14.36 -8.95
C MET A 192 -6.68 -14.25 -10.36
N ASN A 193 -5.35 -14.16 -10.49
CA ASN A 193 -4.68 -14.00 -11.79
C ASN A 193 -4.21 -15.33 -12.40
N PHE A 194 -4.08 -16.39 -11.59
CA PHE A 194 -3.58 -17.69 -12.06
C PHE A 194 -4.60 -18.82 -11.93
N GLU A 195 -5.60 -18.67 -11.07
CA GLU A 195 -6.65 -19.65 -10.83
C GLU A 195 -8.03 -19.05 -11.05
N PHE A 196 -9.04 -19.91 -11.24
CA PHE A 196 -10.42 -19.44 -11.29
C PHE A 196 -10.85 -18.92 -9.92
N ALA A 197 -11.01 -17.61 -9.79
CA ALA A 197 -11.48 -16.96 -8.58
C ALA A 197 -12.98 -16.65 -8.65
N PRO A 198 -13.75 -16.94 -7.59
CA PRO A 198 -15.15 -16.51 -7.52
C PRO A 198 -15.24 -14.99 -7.43
N ALA A 199 -16.31 -14.41 -7.97
CA ALA A 199 -16.51 -12.95 -8.03
C ALA A 199 -16.46 -12.26 -6.65
N ILE A 200 -16.86 -12.96 -5.58
CA ILE A 200 -16.76 -12.43 -4.22
C ILE A 200 -15.29 -12.20 -3.83
N LEU A 201 -14.40 -13.12 -4.21
CA LEU A 201 -12.98 -13.01 -3.88
C LEU A 201 -12.32 -11.84 -4.62
N THR A 202 -12.68 -11.61 -5.88
CA THR A 202 -12.14 -10.48 -6.67
C THR A 202 -12.59 -9.15 -6.09
N VAL A 203 -13.87 -9.04 -5.71
CA VAL A 203 -14.41 -7.83 -5.07
C VAL A 203 -13.75 -7.57 -3.73
N VAL A 204 -13.68 -8.58 -2.84
CA VAL A 204 -13.04 -8.45 -1.53
C VAL A 204 -11.57 -8.05 -1.66
N SER A 205 -10.86 -8.62 -2.62
CA SER A 205 -9.46 -8.26 -2.88
C SER A 205 -9.33 -6.82 -3.38
N SER A 206 -10.19 -6.36 -4.30
CA SER A 206 -10.24 -4.95 -4.73
C SER A 206 -10.47 -3.98 -3.57
N PHE A 207 -11.42 -4.28 -2.68
CA PHE A 207 -11.69 -3.45 -1.50
C PHE A 207 -10.55 -3.51 -0.48
N THR A 208 -9.91 -4.66 -0.31
CA THR A 208 -8.73 -4.80 0.55
C THR A 208 -7.59 -3.96 0.00
N TYR A 209 -7.35 -4.01 -1.31
CA TYR A 209 -6.34 -3.20 -2.00
C TYR A 209 -6.61 -1.70 -1.82
N PHE A 210 -7.84 -1.24 -2.05
CA PHE A 210 -8.24 0.13 -1.77
C PHE A 210 -8.03 0.51 -0.29
N GLY A 211 -8.42 -0.38 0.63
CA GLY A 211 -8.31 -0.18 2.06
C GLY A 211 -6.87 0.02 2.54
N ILE A 212 -5.90 -0.70 1.95
CA ILE A 212 -4.46 -0.55 2.27
C ILE A 212 -3.99 0.89 2.06
N HIS A 213 -4.51 1.59 1.06
CA HIS A 213 -4.15 2.99 0.78
C HIS A 213 -5.03 4.00 1.51
N GLY A 214 -6.34 3.74 1.63
CA GLY A 214 -7.31 4.70 2.15
C GLY A 214 -7.46 4.71 3.67
N VAL A 215 -7.22 3.58 4.34
CA VAL A 215 -7.45 3.43 5.78
C VAL A 215 -6.33 4.00 6.67
N PRO A 216 -5.02 3.92 6.32
CA PRO A 216 -3.96 4.41 7.20
C PRO A 216 -4.13 5.86 7.66
N PRO A 217 -4.47 6.85 6.79
CA PRO A 217 -4.73 8.22 7.22
C PRO A 217 -5.86 8.34 8.26
N LEU A 218 -6.94 7.58 8.10
CA LEU A 218 -8.06 7.56 9.06
C LEU A 218 -7.60 7.03 10.42
N ILE A 219 -6.82 5.94 10.40
CA ILE A 219 -6.23 5.38 11.62
C ILE A 219 -5.32 6.40 12.32
N TYR A 220 -4.52 7.18 11.58
CA TYR A 220 -3.69 8.25 12.16
C TYR A 220 -4.54 9.35 12.82
N LEU A 221 -5.64 9.78 12.20
CA LEU A 221 -6.54 10.79 12.76
C LEU A 221 -7.27 10.30 14.02
N LEU A 222 -7.61 9.01 14.07
CA LEU A 222 -8.33 8.39 15.18
C LEU A 222 -7.42 8.02 16.36
N LEU A 223 -6.19 7.58 16.12
CA LEU A 223 -5.31 7.01 17.16
C LEU A 223 -4.13 7.90 17.57
N ASN A 224 -3.92 9.07 16.94
CA ASN A 224 -2.80 9.95 17.27
C ASN A 224 -3.26 11.35 17.69
N ASP A 225 -3.32 11.57 19.00
CA ASP A 225 -3.70 12.85 19.61
C ASP A 225 -2.80 14.00 19.19
N THR A 226 -1.52 13.74 18.94
CA THR A 226 -0.57 14.78 18.51
C THR A 226 -0.92 15.29 17.12
N ILE A 227 -1.25 14.37 16.20
CA ILE A 227 -1.68 14.72 14.83
C ILE A 227 -3.02 15.46 14.89
N ARG A 228 -3.99 14.96 15.66
CA ARG A 228 -5.30 15.61 15.83
C ARG A 228 -5.18 17.04 16.36
N LYS A 229 -4.39 17.25 17.43
CA LYS A 229 -4.12 18.58 18.00
C LYS A 229 -3.46 19.51 16.97
N ARG A 230 -2.54 18.99 16.15
CA ARG A 230 -1.86 19.77 15.11
C ARG A 230 -2.83 20.19 13.99
N ILE A 231 -3.69 19.28 13.54
CA ILE A 231 -4.71 19.57 12.52
C ILE A 231 -5.72 20.59 13.04
N HIS A 232 -6.24 20.43 14.27
CA HIS A 232 -7.12 21.44 14.87
C HIS A 232 -6.47 22.82 14.95
N ARG A 233 -5.17 22.89 15.26
CA ARG A 233 -4.43 24.17 15.26
C ARG A 233 -4.30 24.77 13.86
N ILE A 234 -4.08 23.95 12.83
CA ILE A 234 -4.01 24.41 11.43
C ILE A 234 -5.37 24.94 10.99
N ILE A 235 -6.46 24.20 11.25
CA ILE A 235 -7.83 24.62 10.92
C ILE A 235 -8.16 25.94 11.63
N ARG A 236 -7.93 26.02 12.94
CA ARG A 236 -8.19 27.23 13.74
C ARG A 236 -7.36 28.45 13.29
N LYS A 237 -6.12 28.26 12.82
CA LYS A 237 -5.30 29.32 12.22
C LYS A 237 -5.72 29.68 10.79
N GLY A 238 -6.32 28.75 10.07
CA GLY A 238 -6.98 29.01 8.79
C GLY A 238 -8.17 29.95 9.00
N ASP A 239 -9.05 29.61 9.94
CA ASP A 239 -10.22 30.42 10.30
C ASP A 239 -9.85 31.83 10.77
N SER A 240 -8.77 31.99 11.53
CA SER A 240 -8.33 33.31 12.00
C SER A 240 -7.75 34.21 10.90
N LYS A 241 -7.35 33.64 9.75
CA LYS A 241 -6.88 34.43 8.60
C LYS A 241 -8.04 34.83 7.70
N THR A 242 -9.12 34.05 7.65
CA THR A 242 -10.32 34.35 6.86
C THR A 242 -11.22 35.40 7.52
N THR A 243 -11.13 35.60 8.84
CA THR A 243 -11.91 36.61 9.58
C THR A 243 -11.26 37.99 9.64
N ALA A 244 -10.04 38.16 9.12
CA ALA A 244 -9.40 39.46 8.99
C ALA A 244 -9.96 40.19 7.74
N VAL A 245 -11.18 40.72 7.85
CA VAL A 245 -11.72 41.71 6.89
C VAL A 245 -10.89 42.98 7.03
N PRO A 246 -10.28 43.54 5.97
CA PRO A 246 -9.57 44.81 6.05
C PRO A 246 -10.57 45.93 6.40
N PRO A 247 -10.19 46.90 7.23
CA PRO A 247 -11.04 48.04 7.50
C PRO A 247 -11.31 48.77 6.17
N THR A 248 -12.58 48.87 5.81
CA THR A 248 -13.07 49.73 4.73
C THR A 248 -12.64 51.15 5.02
N VAL A 249 -11.79 51.70 4.14
CA VAL A 249 -11.43 53.12 4.09
C VAL A 249 -12.57 53.88 3.42
#